data_AF-S4RRX2-F1
#
_entry.id   AF-S4RRX2-F1
#
_cell.length_a   1.000
_cell.length_b   1.000
_cell.length_c   1.000
_cell.angle_alpha   90.00
_cell.angle_beta   90.00
_cell.angle_gamma   90.00
#
_symmetry.space_group_name_H-M   'P 1'
#
loop_
_entity.id
_entity.type
_entity.pdbx_description
1 polymer ?
#
loop_
_entity_poly.entity_id
_entity_poly.type
_entity_poly.pdbx_seq_one_letter_code
_entity_poly.pdbx_strand_id
1 'polypeptide(L)'
;PGRPVVWCRTVDMLTLTCWWQPVKGDDPSTNYTLFYTTQSGSTLANESAECPDYVTAGPNSCFFDQEHTSMWVMHCVRVVASSPTANTSFEKHCIKLLDYVEPDVPVNVNVTLRNVSDPDPVVLVTWAPPPSANVKYGLVVLEYEVEYRAEHQT
;
A
#
# COMPACT_ATOMS: atom_id res chain seq x y z
N PRO A 1 15.36 -0.16 -22.16
CA PRO A 1 14.37 0.65 -21.40
C PRO A 1 13.93 -0.10 -20.14
N GLY A 2 14.10 0.49 -18.96
CA GLY A 2 13.70 -0.13 -17.70
C GLY A 2 12.19 -0.27 -17.56
N ARG A 3 11.74 -1.22 -16.73
CA ARG A 3 10.33 -1.37 -16.34
C ARG A 3 10.08 -0.49 -15.11
N PRO A 4 9.01 0.33 -15.04
CA PRO A 4 8.62 0.97 -13.80
C PRO A 4 8.18 -0.12 -12.83
N VAL A 5 8.70 -0.03 -11.61
CA VAL A 5 8.24 -0.86 -10.51
C VAL A 5 6.90 -0.28 -10.07
N VAL A 6 5.85 -1.08 -10.16
CA VAL A 6 4.53 -0.77 -9.61
C VAL A 6 4.41 -1.53 -8.30
N TRP A 7 4.06 -0.82 -7.22
CA TRP A 7 3.74 -1.42 -5.93
C TRP A 7 2.37 -0.94 -5.50
N CYS A 8 1.60 -1.82 -4.89
CA CYS A 8 0.27 -1.52 -4.42
C CYS A 8 0.09 -1.99 -2.98
N ARG A 9 -0.83 -1.35 -2.27
CA ARG A 9 -1.09 -1.59 -0.86
C ARG A 9 -2.56 -1.36 -0.56
N THR A 10 -3.12 -2.20 0.29
CA THR A 10 -4.40 -1.95 0.96
C THR A 10 -4.23 -2.13 2.46
N VAL A 11 -4.93 -1.32 3.26
CA VAL A 11 -4.89 -1.42 4.73
C VAL A 11 -6.09 -2.21 5.25
N ASP A 12 -7.25 -2.02 4.63
CA ASP A 12 -8.55 -2.49 5.14
C ASP A 12 -9.37 -3.25 4.08
N MET A 13 -8.79 -3.51 2.90
CA MET A 13 -9.45 -4.13 1.74
C MET A 13 -10.65 -3.35 1.20
N LEU A 14 -10.86 -2.10 1.64
CA LEU A 14 -11.88 -1.20 1.13
C LEU A 14 -11.30 -0.13 0.22
N THR A 15 -10.03 0.20 0.39
CA THR A 15 -9.30 1.13 -0.47
C THR A 15 -8.04 0.45 -1.01
N LEU A 16 -7.63 0.83 -2.21
CA LEU A 16 -6.38 0.36 -2.81
C LEU A 16 -5.55 1.58 -3.19
N THR A 17 -4.26 1.52 -2.95
CA THR A 17 -3.33 2.53 -3.44
C THR A 17 -2.23 1.86 -4.23
N CYS A 18 -1.93 2.38 -5.40
CA CYS A 18 -0.80 1.94 -6.22
C CYS A 18 0.12 3.11 -6.49
N TRP A 19 1.41 2.85 -6.55
CA TRP A 19 2.42 3.82 -6.92
C TRP A 19 3.33 3.23 -7.99
N TRP A 20 4.01 4.11 -8.71
CA TRP A 20 5.01 3.72 -9.68
C TRP A 20 6.27 4.57 -9.56
N GLN A 21 7.38 3.97 -9.94
CA GLN A 21 8.65 4.69 -10.05
C GLN A 21 8.89 5.05 -11.52
N PRO A 22 9.06 6.35 -11.84
CA PRO A 22 9.47 6.77 -13.18
C PRO A 22 10.76 6.10 -13.63
N VAL A 23 10.88 5.80 -14.92
CA VAL A 23 12.06 5.13 -15.47
C VAL A 23 13.22 6.13 -15.51
N LYS A 24 14.37 5.73 -14.93
CA LYS A 24 15.57 6.57 -14.91
C LYS A 24 16.05 6.85 -16.34
N GLY A 25 16.10 8.13 -16.70
CA GLY A 25 16.50 8.58 -18.04
C GLY A 25 15.33 8.94 -18.97
N ASP A 26 14.10 8.86 -18.49
CA ASP A 26 12.95 9.40 -19.23
C ASP A 26 13.08 10.91 -19.43
N ASP A 27 12.51 11.39 -20.54
CA ASP A 27 12.44 12.81 -20.87
C ASP A 27 11.67 13.55 -19.75
N PRO A 28 12.12 14.73 -19.28
CA PRO A 28 11.40 15.54 -18.30
C PRO A 28 9.93 15.86 -18.64
N SER A 29 9.55 15.79 -19.92
CA SER A 29 8.19 15.98 -20.42
C SER A 29 7.34 14.70 -20.44
N THR A 30 7.87 13.58 -19.94
CA THR A 30 7.15 12.31 -19.90
C THR A 30 6.06 12.35 -18.85
N ASN A 31 4.81 12.15 -19.27
CA ASN A 31 3.66 12.03 -18.38
C ASN A 31 3.29 10.57 -18.16
N TYR A 32 2.85 10.24 -16.96
CA TYR A 32 2.41 8.90 -16.59
C TYR A 32 0.91 8.85 -16.36
N THR A 33 0.25 7.91 -17.01
CA THR A 33 -1.18 7.65 -16.85
C THR A 33 -1.36 6.21 -16.41
N LEU A 34 -2.10 5.99 -15.32
CA LEU A 34 -2.44 4.67 -14.84
C LEU A 34 -3.85 4.31 -15.32
N PHE A 35 -3.97 3.14 -15.93
CA PHE A 35 -5.26 2.54 -16.29
C PHE A 35 -5.45 1.26 -15.52
N TYR A 36 -6.70 0.91 -15.24
CA TYR A 36 -7.03 -0.33 -14.55
C TYR A 36 -8.23 -1.04 -15.18
N THR A 37 -8.29 -2.34 -14.93
CA THR A 37 -9.41 -3.23 -15.29
C THR A 37 -9.67 -4.17 -14.13
N THR A 38 -10.93 -4.50 -13.87
CA THR A 38 -11.28 -5.53 -12.89
C THR A 38 -11.47 -6.88 -13.58
N GLN A 39 -11.14 -7.96 -12.88
CA GLN A 39 -11.29 -9.33 -13.37
C GLN A 39 -11.96 -10.20 -12.30
N SER A 40 -13.05 -10.88 -12.68
CA SER A 40 -13.73 -11.89 -11.84
C SER A 40 -13.64 -13.25 -12.51
N GLY A 41 -12.85 -14.17 -11.93
CA GLY A 41 -12.56 -15.46 -12.55
C GLY A 41 -11.93 -15.30 -13.95
N SER A 42 -12.56 -15.87 -14.97
CA SER A 42 -12.15 -15.72 -16.38
C SER A 42 -12.76 -14.50 -17.09
N THR A 43 -13.60 -13.72 -16.41
CA THR A 43 -14.29 -12.56 -17.00
C THR A 43 -13.52 -11.29 -16.69
N LEU A 44 -12.92 -10.68 -17.70
CA LEU A 44 -12.32 -9.35 -17.62
C LEU A 44 -13.39 -8.30 -17.89
N ALA A 45 -13.39 -7.19 -17.15
CA ALA A 45 -14.18 -6.03 -17.50
C ALA A 45 -13.82 -5.59 -18.92
N ASN A 46 -14.85 -5.36 -19.75
CA ASN A 46 -14.67 -5.07 -21.17
C ASN A 46 -13.99 -3.70 -21.42
N GLU A 47 -14.04 -2.80 -20.44
CA GLU A 47 -13.51 -1.44 -20.54
C GLU A 47 -12.41 -1.19 -19.50
N SER A 48 -11.31 -0.58 -19.95
CA SER A 48 -10.26 -0.07 -19.05
C SER A 48 -10.59 1.36 -18.65
N ALA A 49 -10.63 1.60 -17.34
CA ALA A 49 -10.81 2.93 -16.78
C ALA A 49 -9.45 3.57 -16.47
N GLU A 50 -9.41 4.91 -16.46
CA GLU A 50 -8.25 5.66 -15.94
C GLU A 50 -8.32 5.75 -14.42
N CYS A 51 -7.18 5.93 -13.77
CA CYS A 51 -7.09 6.19 -12.34
C CYS A 51 -8.11 7.25 -11.88
N PRO A 52 -8.91 6.96 -10.84
CA PRO A 52 -9.91 7.90 -10.34
C PRO A 52 -9.31 9.08 -9.55
N ASP A 53 -8.13 8.90 -8.93
CA ASP A 53 -7.51 9.92 -8.08
C ASP A 53 -5.97 9.84 -8.07
N TYR A 54 -5.31 10.85 -8.64
CA TYR A 54 -3.84 10.98 -8.68
C TYR A 54 -3.26 11.83 -7.52
N VAL A 55 -4.09 12.32 -6.59
CA VAL A 55 -3.73 13.33 -5.59
C VAL A 55 -3.66 12.75 -4.19
N THR A 56 -4.66 11.98 -3.77
CA THR A 56 -4.82 11.54 -2.36
C THR A 56 -3.61 10.78 -1.83
N ALA A 57 -2.96 9.96 -2.66
CA ALA A 57 -1.81 9.14 -2.27
C ALA A 57 -0.44 9.75 -2.62
N GLY A 58 -0.42 11.01 -3.06
CA GLY A 58 0.80 11.75 -3.37
C GLY A 58 1.35 11.54 -4.78
N PRO A 59 2.60 11.90 -5.05
CA PRO A 59 3.18 11.87 -6.39
C PRO A 59 3.31 10.45 -6.93
N ASN A 60 3.14 10.30 -8.25
CA ASN A 60 3.25 9.02 -8.96
C ASN A 60 2.40 7.91 -8.32
N SER A 61 1.18 8.26 -7.94
CA SER A 61 0.26 7.38 -7.25
C SER A 61 -1.12 7.39 -7.89
N CYS A 62 -1.87 6.34 -7.60
CA CYS A 62 -3.29 6.24 -7.87
C CYS A 62 -3.99 5.71 -6.62
N PHE A 63 -4.96 6.48 -6.13
CA PHE A 63 -5.82 6.10 -5.02
C PHE A 63 -7.16 5.61 -5.57
N PHE A 64 -7.58 4.43 -5.14
CA PHE A 64 -8.89 3.85 -5.42
C PHE A 64 -9.69 3.89 -4.11
N ASP A 65 -10.75 4.69 -4.12
CA ASP A 65 -11.70 4.74 -3.02
C ASP A 65 -12.55 3.47 -2.95
N GLN A 66 -13.54 3.49 -2.07
CA GLN A 66 -14.45 2.36 -1.85
C GLN A 66 -15.37 2.07 -3.04
N GLU A 67 -15.68 3.04 -3.90
CA GLU A 67 -16.51 2.83 -5.09
C GLU A 67 -15.73 2.15 -6.21
N HIS A 68 -14.41 2.37 -6.25
CA HIS A 68 -13.51 1.81 -7.26
C HIS A 68 -12.75 0.56 -6.78
N THR A 69 -12.90 0.16 -5.52
CA THR A 69 -12.22 -0.97 -4.89
C THR A 69 -13.19 -2.10 -4.55
N SER A 70 -12.80 -3.35 -4.81
CA SER A 70 -13.59 -4.53 -4.46
C SER A 70 -12.70 -5.72 -4.17
N MET A 71 -12.95 -6.39 -3.04
CA MET A 71 -12.24 -7.58 -2.56
C MET A 71 -12.51 -8.82 -3.42
N TRP A 72 -13.63 -8.84 -4.13
CA TRP A 72 -14.12 -10.02 -4.86
C TRP A 72 -13.53 -10.17 -6.26
N VAL A 73 -12.80 -9.16 -6.74
CA VAL A 73 -12.22 -9.11 -8.08
C VAL A 73 -10.72 -8.84 -7.98
N MET A 74 -9.98 -9.25 -9.02
CA MET A 74 -8.60 -8.81 -9.21
C MET A 74 -8.60 -7.44 -9.88
N HIS A 75 -7.78 -6.54 -9.36
CA HIS A 75 -7.53 -5.23 -9.97
C HIS A 75 -6.25 -5.32 -10.79
N CYS A 76 -6.34 -5.21 -12.11
CA CYS A 76 -5.18 -5.22 -12.99
C CYS A 76 -4.87 -3.81 -13.45
N VAL A 77 -3.77 -3.24 -12.96
CA VAL A 77 -3.30 -1.89 -13.32
C VAL A 77 -2.22 -1.96 -14.40
N ARG A 78 -2.17 -0.94 -15.25
CA ARG A 78 -1.10 -0.72 -16.24
C ARG A 78 -0.73 0.75 -16.24
N VAL A 79 0.56 1.04 -16.24
CA VAL A 79 1.06 2.41 -16.39
C VAL A 79 1.46 2.63 -17.85
N VAL A 80 1.15 3.82 -18.38
CA VAL A 80 1.59 4.28 -19.70
C VAL A 80 2.42 5.53 -19.52
N ALA A 81 3.66 5.49 -19.98
CA ALA A 81 4.52 6.65 -20.12
C ALA A 81 4.30 7.26 -21.50
N SER A 82 3.85 8.52 -21.54
CA SER A 82 3.64 9.28 -22.78
C SER A 82 4.71 10.35 -22.89
N SER A 83 5.61 10.20 -23.85
CA SER A 83 6.63 11.20 -24.19
C SER A 83 6.29 11.87 -25.53
N PRO A 84 6.94 12.99 -25.90
CA PRO A 84 6.69 13.66 -27.19
C PRO A 84 6.93 12.77 -28.42
N THR A 85 7.72 11.70 -28.27
CA THR A 85 8.10 10.81 -29.38
C THR A 85 7.39 9.46 -29.36
N ALA A 86 6.99 8.96 -28.20
CA ALA A 86 6.37 7.64 -28.09
C ALA A 86 5.54 7.46 -26.81
N ASN A 87 4.52 6.61 -26.91
CA ASN A 87 3.82 6.07 -25.76
C ASN A 87 4.33 4.66 -25.47
N THR A 88 4.82 4.44 -24.25
CA THR A 88 5.30 3.14 -23.79
C THR A 88 4.34 2.61 -22.74
N SER A 89 3.66 1.50 -23.05
CA SER A 89 2.83 0.78 -22.09
C SER A 89 3.65 -0.29 -21.38
N PHE A 90 3.47 -0.40 -20.08
CA PHE A 90 4.12 -1.43 -19.27
C PHE A 90 3.19 -2.63 -19.04
N GLU A 91 3.77 -3.75 -18.58
CA GLU A 91 3.05 -4.99 -18.29
C GLU A 91 2.01 -4.77 -17.19
N LYS A 92 0.88 -5.49 -17.27
CA LYS A 92 -0.18 -5.38 -16.26
C LYS A 92 0.32 -5.95 -14.94
N HIS A 93 0.08 -5.22 -13.85
CA HIS A 93 0.23 -5.71 -12.50
C HIS A 93 -1.16 -6.03 -11.94
N CYS A 94 -1.42 -7.29 -11.60
CA CYS A 94 -2.73 -7.73 -11.11
C CYS A 94 -2.68 -7.98 -9.60
N ILE A 95 -3.60 -7.34 -8.89
CA ILE A 95 -3.70 -7.29 -7.43
C ILE A 95 -4.96 -8.05 -7.02
N LYS A 96 -4.79 -9.01 -6.11
CA LYS A 96 -5.88 -9.54 -5.29
C LYS A 96 -5.75 -8.94 -3.91
N LEU A 97 -6.72 -8.14 -3.47
CA LEU A 97 -6.57 -7.30 -2.27
C LEU A 97 -6.12 -8.08 -1.03
N LEU A 98 -6.61 -9.31 -0.86
CA LEU A 98 -6.25 -10.20 0.26
C LEU A 98 -4.75 -10.49 0.36
N ASP A 99 -4.03 -10.48 -0.76
CA ASP A 99 -2.60 -10.82 -0.82
C ASP A 99 -1.70 -9.56 -0.67
N TYR A 100 -2.30 -8.36 -0.60
CA TYR A 100 -1.62 -7.06 -0.57
C TYR A 100 -2.02 -6.22 0.66
N VAL A 101 -2.55 -6.89 1.69
CA VAL A 101 -2.90 -6.23 2.95
C VAL A 101 -1.63 -5.95 3.74
N GLU A 102 -1.32 -4.67 3.91
CA GLU A 102 -0.16 -4.22 4.68
C GLU A 102 -0.62 -3.13 5.66
N PRO A 103 -0.87 -3.45 6.93
CA PRO A 103 -1.31 -2.48 7.94
C PRO A 103 -0.29 -1.37 8.20
N ASP A 104 -0.75 -0.20 8.65
CA ASP A 104 0.17 0.81 9.19
C ASP A 104 0.75 0.37 10.54
N VAL A 105 1.87 0.97 10.93
CA VAL A 105 2.50 0.69 12.23
C VAL A 105 1.59 1.04 13.41
N PRO A 106 1.70 0.32 14.55
CA PRO A 106 0.97 0.68 15.76
C PRO A 106 1.32 2.10 16.23
N VAL A 107 0.35 2.78 16.84
CA VAL A 107 0.53 4.14 17.35
C VAL A 107 0.59 4.15 18.87
N ASN A 108 1.09 5.26 19.44
CA ASN A 108 1.18 5.47 20.89
C ASN A 108 1.98 4.37 21.62
N VAL A 109 3.09 3.93 21.02
CA VAL A 109 4.00 2.98 21.66
C VAL A 109 4.61 3.65 22.90
N ASN A 110 4.36 3.07 24.07
CA ASN A 110 4.86 3.56 25.35
C ASN A 110 5.53 2.44 26.14
N VAL A 111 6.66 2.75 26.75
CA VAL A 111 7.51 1.81 27.48
C VAL A 111 7.66 2.30 28.91
N THR A 112 7.28 1.46 29.88
CA THR A 112 7.43 1.79 31.31
C THR A 112 8.14 0.68 32.05
N LEU A 113 9.09 1.05 32.91
CA LEU A 113 9.71 0.12 33.85
C LEU A 113 8.81 -0.05 35.07
N ARG A 114 8.54 -1.29 35.43
CA ARG A 114 7.78 -1.68 36.62
C ARG A 114 8.69 -2.47 37.54
N ASN A 115 8.42 -2.38 38.83
CA ASN A 115 9.12 -3.14 39.86
C ASN A 115 10.64 -2.89 39.85
N VAL A 116 11.04 -1.62 39.68
CA VAL A 116 12.47 -1.22 39.58
C VAL A 116 13.28 -1.60 40.82
N SER A 117 12.61 -1.75 41.96
CA SER A 117 13.23 -2.16 43.23
C SER A 117 13.40 -3.69 43.35
N ASP A 118 12.81 -4.47 42.45
CA ASP A 118 12.88 -5.93 42.47
C ASP A 118 14.12 -6.43 41.69
N PRO A 119 14.63 -7.63 42.00
CA PRO A 119 15.76 -8.22 41.26
C PRO A 119 15.51 -8.36 39.75
N ASP A 120 14.24 -8.55 39.38
CA ASP A 120 13.78 -8.77 38.01
C ASP A 120 12.78 -7.67 37.59
N PRO A 121 13.26 -6.50 37.12
CA PRO A 121 12.39 -5.41 36.68
C PRO A 121 11.62 -5.83 35.41
N VAL A 122 10.35 -5.43 35.35
CA VAL A 122 9.47 -5.75 34.21
C VAL A 122 9.38 -4.55 33.28
N VAL A 123 9.59 -4.78 31.99
CA VAL A 123 9.34 -3.78 30.94
C VAL A 123 7.92 -3.95 30.43
N LEU A 124 7.06 -2.97 30.70
CA LEU A 124 5.71 -2.92 30.18
C LEU A 124 5.67 -2.08 28.91
N VAL A 125 5.38 -2.72 27.78
CA VAL A 125 5.17 -2.08 26.48
C VAL A 125 3.67 -2.03 26.18
N THR A 126 3.17 -0.88 25.78
CA THR A 126 1.76 -0.65 25.43
C THR A 126 1.67 0.10 24.11
N TRP A 127 0.63 -0.16 23.32
CA TRP A 127 0.38 0.46 22.03
C TRP A 127 -1.11 0.48 21.70
N ALA A 128 -1.49 1.20 20.64
CA ALA A 128 -2.82 1.22 20.07
C ALA A 128 -2.78 0.81 18.57
N PRO A 129 -3.87 0.25 18.03
CA PRO A 129 -3.95 -0.08 16.60
C PRO A 129 -3.83 1.19 15.74
N PRO A 130 -3.30 1.09 14.51
CA PRO A 130 -3.27 2.21 13.58
C PRO A 130 -4.70 2.70 13.29
N PRO A 131 -4.95 4.03 13.27
CA PRO A 131 -6.29 4.58 12.98
C PRO A 131 -6.84 4.20 11.61
N SER A 132 -5.97 3.87 10.66
CA SER A 132 -6.30 3.43 9.30
C SER A 132 -6.81 1.98 9.25
N ALA A 133 -6.54 1.16 10.26
CA ALA A 133 -7.04 -0.21 10.31
C ALA A 133 -8.42 -0.25 10.94
N ASN A 134 -9.40 -0.77 10.20
CA ASN A 134 -10.79 -0.92 10.66
C ASN A 134 -10.99 -2.12 11.62
N VAL A 135 -10.18 -2.21 12.67
CA VAL A 135 -10.19 -3.30 13.67
C VAL A 135 -11.52 -3.33 14.44
N LYS A 136 -12.04 -2.16 14.84
CA LYS A 136 -13.29 -2.05 15.62
C LYS A 136 -14.50 -2.68 14.92
N TYR A 137 -14.50 -2.63 13.59
CA TYR A 137 -15.58 -3.18 12.77
C TYR A 137 -15.32 -4.60 12.27
N GLY A 138 -14.19 -5.20 12.66
CA GLY A 138 -13.84 -6.58 12.33
C GLY A 138 -13.42 -6.81 10.88
N LEU A 139 -13.06 -5.75 10.14
CA LEU A 139 -12.60 -5.88 8.75
C LEU A 139 -11.19 -6.46 8.66
N VAL A 140 -10.36 -6.18 9.66
CA VAL A 140 -8.99 -6.67 9.76
C VAL A 140 -8.70 -7.15 11.17
N VAL A 141 -7.93 -8.23 11.26
CA VAL A 141 -7.33 -8.73 12.50
C VAL A 141 -5.84 -8.45 12.43
N LEU A 142 -5.30 -7.80 13.46
CA LEU A 142 -3.89 -7.43 13.51
C LEU A 142 -3.16 -8.38 14.46
N GLU A 143 -2.02 -8.89 13.99
CA GLU A 143 -1.01 -9.56 14.80
C GLU A 143 0.14 -8.57 15.05
N TYR A 144 0.71 -8.61 16.26
CA TYR A 144 1.76 -7.68 16.67
C TYR A 144 2.99 -8.45 17.10
N GLU A 145 4.15 -7.95 16.69
CA GLU A 145 5.46 -8.44 17.11
C GLU A 145 6.22 -7.31 17.82
N VAL A 146 6.88 -7.64 18.93
CA VAL A 146 7.68 -6.69 19.72
C VAL A 146 9.13 -7.13 19.68
N GLU A 147 9.97 -6.30 19.08
CA GLU A 147 11.42 -6.48 19.07
C GLU A 147 12.10 -5.45 19.97
N TYR A 148 13.14 -5.87 20.68
CA TYR A 148 13.95 -4.98 21.52
C TYR A 148 15.43 -5.32 21.38
N ARG A 149 16.28 -4.32 21.59
CA ARG A 149 17.73 -4.49 21.66
C ARG A 149 18.30 -3.65 22.81
N ALA A 150 19.30 -4.17 23.50
CA ALA A 150 20.10 -3.36 24.40
C ALA A 150 21.06 -2.50 23.57
N GLU A 151 21.10 -1.19 23.81
CA GLU A 151 22.15 -0.36 23.25
C GLU A 151 23.46 -0.64 23.97
N HIS A 152 24.53 -0.89 23.22
CA HIS A 152 25.87 -0.96 23.79
C HIS A 152 26.24 0.43 24.31
N GLN A 153 26.46 0.56 25.62
CA GLN A 153 27.06 1.76 26.19
C GLN A 153 28.53 1.81 25.74
N THR A 154 28.93 2.90 25.08
CA THR A 154 30.33 3.19 24.74
C THR A 154 30.94 4.11 25.77
#